data_AF-A0A659Y0C7-F1
#
_entry.id   AF-A0A659Y0C7-F1
#
_cell.length_a   1.000
_cell.length_b   1.000
_cell.length_c   1.000
_cell.angle_alpha   90.00
_cell.angle_beta   90.00
_cell.angle_gamma   90.00
#
_symmetry.space_group_name_H-M   'P 1'
#
loop_
_entity.id
_entity.type
_entity.pdbx_description
1 polymer ?
#
loop_
_entity_poly.entity_id
_entity_poly.type
_entity_poly.pdbx_seq_one_letter_code
_entity_poly.pdbx_strand_id
1 'polypeptide(L)'
;YLAAELAARFSAQNLRCYSSDDLIGVEIGGALKNVFAIAAGAVTGAALGASAQAAMVTRGFVELRRIGAAFGARPETLMGLSGLGDLLLTCSSAQSRNFAYGLALGQGKPLAGLPLAEGVPTAAIAARIAAERKIDAPIITAVAAILDGTITIRQAVAALMTRPLKTETDV
;
A
#
# COMPACT_ATOMS: atom_id res chain seq x y z
N TYR A 1 -19.14 19.53 -11.20
CA TYR A 1 -19.33 20.79 -10.44
C TYR A 1 -19.06 20.65 -8.95
N LEU A 2 -19.68 19.69 -8.24
CA LEU A 2 -19.50 19.53 -6.79
C LEU A 2 -18.03 19.35 -6.34
N ALA A 3 -17.25 18.48 -6.99
CA ALA A 3 -15.86 18.22 -6.59
C ALA A 3 -14.97 19.48 -6.63
N ALA A 4 -15.14 20.33 -7.66
CA ALA A 4 -14.42 21.58 -7.79
C ALA A 4 -14.86 22.61 -6.74
N GLU A 5 -16.17 22.68 -6.43
CA GLU A 5 -16.69 23.55 -5.39
C GLU A 5 -16.15 23.15 -4.01
N LEU A 6 -16.15 21.86 -3.69
CA LEU A 6 -15.58 21.35 -2.44
C LEU A 6 -14.08 21.63 -2.35
N ALA A 7 -13.32 21.39 -3.43
CA ALA A 7 -11.89 21.72 -3.44
C ALA A 7 -11.62 23.21 -3.21
N ALA A 8 -12.43 24.10 -3.77
CA ALA A 8 -12.33 25.54 -3.51
C ALA A 8 -12.65 25.88 -2.04
N ARG A 9 -13.71 25.27 -1.46
CA ARG A 9 -14.11 25.50 -0.06
C ARG A 9 -13.12 24.94 0.96
N PHE A 10 -12.45 23.83 0.65
CA PHE A 10 -11.42 23.24 1.53
C PHE A 10 -10.03 23.86 1.36
N SER A 11 -9.78 24.60 0.28
CA SER A 11 -8.50 25.24 0.07
C SER A 11 -8.31 26.45 0.99
N ALA A 12 -7.10 26.59 1.53
CA ALA A 12 -6.69 27.68 2.41
C ALA A 12 -5.25 28.10 2.07
N GLN A 13 -4.70 29.10 2.78
CA GLN A 13 -3.36 29.64 2.52
C GLN A 13 -2.25 28.57 2.54
N ASN A 14 -2.40 27.54 3.38
CA ASN A 14 -1.44 26.46 3.57
C ASN A 14 -1.98 25.08 3.13
N LEU A 15 -3.13 25.02 2.48
CA LEU A 15 -3.75 23.78 2.02
C LEU A 15 -4.33 23.98 0.62
N ARG A 16 -3.73 23.33 -0.38
CA ARG A 16 -4.21 23.39 -1.76
C ARG A 16 -4.87 22.07 -2.15
N CYS A 17 -6.18 22.10 -2.37
CA CYS A 17 -6.93 20.93 -2.79
C CYS A 17 -6.98 20.83 -4.32
N TYR A 18 -6.83 19.62 -4.83
CA TYR A 18 -7.02 19.27 -6.24
C TYR A 18 -8.22 18.33 -6.32
N SER A 19 -9.24 18.71 -7.07
CA SER A 19 -10.43 17.89 -7.26
C SER A 19 -10.18 16.79 -8.29
N SER A 20 -10.74 15.61 -8.05
CA SER A 20 -10.85 14.52 -9.03
C SER A 20 -12.30 14.03 -9.04
N ASP A 21 -12.77 13.57 -10.20
CA ASP A 21 -14.04 12.85 -10.35
C ASP A 21 -13.85 11.32 -10.44
N ASP A 22 -12.61 10.82 -10.35
CA ASP A 22 -12.30 9.39 -10.24
C ASP A 22 -12.35 8.95 -8.78
N LEU A 23 -13.56 8.75 -8.27
CA LEU A 23 -13.76 8.24 -6.90
C LEU A 23 -13.08 6.89 -6.69
N ILE A 24 -13.16 5.99 -7.68
CA ILE A 24 -12.59 4.64 -7.61
C ILE A 24 -11.06 4.72 -7.42
N GLY A 25 -10.37 5.53 -8.22
CA GLY A 25 -8.93 5.71 -8.10
C GLY A 25 -8.50 6.32 -6.77
N VAL A 26 -9.27 7.29 -6.25
CA VAL A 26 -9.00 7.89 -4.95
C VAL A 26 -9.20 6.89 -3.82
N GLU A 27 -10.28 6.12 -3.82
CA GLU A 27 -10.58 5.10 -2.79
C GLU A 27 -9.55 3.98 -2.78
N ILE A 28 -9.20 3.44 -3.95
CA ILE A 28 -8.21 2.37 -4.08
C ILE A 28 -6.82 2.85 -3.64
N GLY A 29 -6.41 4.04 -4.09
CA GLY A 29 -5.14 4.65 -3.69
C GLY A 29 -5.04 4.84 -2.18
N GLY A 30 -6.07 5.45 -1.58
CA GLY A 30 -6.13 5.73 -0.14
C GLY A 30 -6.22 4.48 0.74
N ALA A 31 -6.90 3.42 0.28
CA ALA A 31 -7.01 2.17 1.03
C ALA A 31 -5.72 1.34 0.94
N LEU A 32 -5.25 1.05 -0.28
CA LEU A 32 -4.16 0.09 -0.47
C LEU A 32 -2.79 0.63 -0.03
N LYS A 33 -2.57 1.95 -0.02
CA LYS A 33 -1.31 2.53 0.50
C LYS A 33 -0.98 2.05 1.92
N ASN A 34 -2.00 1.81 2.74
CA ASN A 34 -1.83 1.41 4.13
C ASN A 34 -1.28 -0.02 4.25
N VAL A 35 -1.68 -0.91 3.34
CA VAL A 35 -1.15 -2.28 3.25
C VAL A 35 0.33 -2.24 2.86
N PHE A 36 0.68 -1.43 1.86
CA PHE A 36 2.07 -1.27 1.43
C PHE A 36 2.93 -0.56 2.47
N ALA A 37 2.35 0.33 3.28
CA ALA A 37 3.06 0.95 4.40
C ALA A 37 3.41 -0.07 5.50
N ILE A 38 2.54 -1.04 5.78
CA ILE A 38 2.86 -2.17 6.67
C ILE A 38 4.03 -2.98 6.08
N ALA A 39 3.99 -3.29 4.79
CA ALA A 39 5.10 -3.98 4.12
C ALA A 39 6.42 -3.19 4.20
N ALA A 40 6.37 -1.87 3.99
CA ALA A 40 7.53 -0.98 4.09
C ALA A 40 8.11 -1.01 5.50
N GLY A 41 7.25 -0.84 6.50
CA GLY A 41 7.65 -0.94 7.91
C GLY A 41 8.27 -2.29 8.22
N ALA A 42 7.68 -3.40 7.74
CA ALA A 42 8.19 -4.75 7.98
C ALA A 42 9.58 -4.96 7.38
N VAL A 43 9.81 -4.47 6.15
CA VAL A 43 11.12 -4.49 5.49
C VAL A 43 12.16 -3.67 6.28
N THR A 44 11.79 -2.48 6.74
CA THR A 44 12.65 -1.64 7.58
C THR A 44 12.93 -2.29 8.94
N GLY A 45 11.92 -2.86 9.58
CA GLY A 45 12.02 -3.50 10.90
C GLY A 45 12.87 -4.77 10.88
N ALA A 46 12.83 -5.51 9.77
CA ALA A 46 13.68 -6.67 9.52
C ALA A 46 15.11 -6.29 9.09
N ALA A 47 15.46 -5.00 9.08
CA ALA A 47 16.79 -4.47 8.75
C ALA A 47 17.32 -4.90 7.37
N LEU A 48 16.44 -5.02 6.36
CA LEU A 48 16.82 -5.43 5.00
C LEU A 48 17.46 -4.30 4.17
N GLY A 49 17.43 -3.06 4.66
CA GLY A 49 18.06 -1.90 4.05
C GLY A 49 17.16 -1.07 3.13
N ALA A 50 17.62 0.13 2.80
CA ALA A 50 16.85 1.13 2.04
C ALA A 50 16.50 0.66 0.61
N SER A 51 17.39 -0.09 -0.05
CA SER A 51 17.12 -0.63 -1.39
C SER A 51 15.96 -1.63 -1.40
N ALA A 52 15.85 -2.47 -0.37
CA ALA A 52 14.74 -3.40 -0.24
C ALA A 52 13.42 -2.67 0.01
N GLN A 53 13.44 -1.59 0.81
CA GLN A 53 12.26 -0.75 1.04
C GLN A 53 11.83 -0.05 -0.25
N ALA A 54 12.77 0.54 -1.00
CA ALA A 54 12.47 1.17 -2.28
C ALA A 54 11.89 0.18 -3.28
N ALA A 55 12.50 -1.00 -3.43
CA ALA A 55 11.98 -2.06 -4.29
C ALA A 55 10.57 -2.50 -3.88
N MET A 56 10.32 -2.66 -2.57
CA MET A 56 8.99 -2.98 -2.05
C MET A 56 7.97 -1.91 -2.47
N VAL A 57 8.27 -0.62 -2.25
CA VAL A 57 7.30 0.46 -2.53
C VAL A 57 6.99 0.52 -4.02
N THR A 58 8.01 0.41 -4.88
CA THR A 58 7.84 0.40 -6.33
C THR A 58 6.98 -0.77 -6.80
N ARG A 59 7.23 -1.98 -6.28
CA ARG A 59 6.44 -3.17 -6.64
C ARG A 59 5.03 -3.13 -6.04
N GLY A 60 4.87 -2.57 -4.85
CA GLY A 60 3.56 -2.33 -4.24
C GLY A 60 2.72 -1.36 -5.08
N PHE A 61 3.34 -0.31 -5.63
CA PHE A 61 2.66 0.60 -6.53
C PHE A 61 2.17 -0.09 -7.83
N VAL A 62 2.92 -1.07 -8.35
CA VAL A 62 2.47 -1.89 -9.48
C VAL A 62 1.22 -2.70 -9.12
N GLU A 63 1.16 -3.31 -7.94
CA GLU A 63 -0.04 -4.03 -7.47
C GLU A 63 -1.23 -3.09 -7.28
N LEU A 64 -0.99 -1.91 -6.70
CA LEU A 64 -1.99 -0.86 -6.55
C LEU A 64 -2.60 -0.49 -7.91
N ARG A 65 -1.77 -0.29 -8.93
CA ARG A 65 -2.22 0.01 -10.30
C ARG A 65 -2.99 -1.13 -10.93
N ARG A 66 -2.58 -2.39 -10.75
CA ARG A 66 -3.30 -3.57 -11.27
C ARG A 66 -4.68 -3.70 -10.63
N ILE A 67 -4.77 -3.53 -9.32
CA ILE A 67 -6.07 -3.52 -8.63
C ILE A 67 -6.91 -2.34 -9.10
N GLY A 68 -6.35 -1.14 -9.15
CA GLY A 68 -7.02 0.04 -9.69
C GLY A 68 -7.62 -0.19 -11.08
N ALA A 69 -6.81 -0.71 -12.01
CA ALA A 69 -7.25 -1.01 -13.37
C ALA A 69 -8.39 -2.04 -13.40
N ALA A 70 -8.34 -3.07 -12.56
CA ALA A 70 -9.40 -4.09 -12.47
C ALA A 70 -10.74 -3.57 -11.93
N PHE A 71 -10.76 -2.37 -11.35
CA PHE A 71 -11.97 -1.67 -10.92
C PHE A 71 -12.32 -0.44 -11.79
N GLY A 72 -11.52 -0.14 -12.82
CA GLY A 72 -11.75 0.99 -13.71
C GLY A 72 -11.20 2.33 -13.20
N ALA A 73 -10.27 2.31 -12.23
CA ALA A 73 -9.55 3.52 -11.82
C ALA A 73 -8.71 4.08 -12.97
N ARG A 74 -8.62 5.41 -13.06
CA ARG A 74 -7.79 6.07 -14.06
C ARG A 74 -6.33 6.07 -13.64
N PRO A 75 -5.38 5.67 -14.51
CA PRO A 75 -3.96 5.65 -14.18
C PRO A 75 -3.43 7.00 -13.66
N GLU A 76 -3.94 8.11 -14.19
CA GLU A 76 -3.53 9.47 -13.83
C GLU A 76 -3.87 9.79 -12.36
N THR A 77 -5.01 9.30 -11.86
CA THR A 77 -5.40 9.46 -10.46
C THR A 77 -4.44 8.71 -9.53
N LEU A 78 -4.04 7.50 -9.91
CA LEU A 78 -3.11 6.67 -9.13
C LEU A 78 -1.68 7.22 -9.19
N MET A 79 -1.28 7.85 -10.29
CA MET A 79 0.00 8.56 -10.40
C MET A 79 0.00 9.91 -9.64
N GLY A 80 -1.17 10.40 -9.24
CA GLY A 80 -1.35 11.67 -8.54
C GLY A 80 -1.17 11.59 -7.02
N LEU A 81 -1.63 12.64 -6.34
CA LEU A 81 -1.46 12.81 -4.88
C LEU A 81 -2.17 11.71 -4.07
N SER A 82 -3.36 11.26 -4.49
CA SER A 82 -4.15 10.24 -3.77
C SER A 82 -3.60 8.81 -3.90
N GLY A 83 -2.73 8.57 -4.88
CA GLY A 83 -2.10 7.27 -5.10
C GLY A 83 -0.61 7.33 -4.74
N LEU A 84 0.24 7.65 -5.72
CA LEU A 84 1.69 7.63 -5.59
C LEU A 84 2.19 8.60 -4.50
N GLY A 85 1.67 9.83 -4.47
CA GLY A 85 2.11 10.85 -3.51
C GLY A 85 1.91 10.40 -2.06
N ASP A 86 0.69 9.96 -1.74
CA ASP A 86 0.34 9.51 -0.41
C ASP A 86 0.98 8.15 -0.05
N LEU A 87 1.13 7.25 -1.02
CA LEU A 87 1.89 6.00 -0.85
C LEU A 87 3.32 6.28 -0.40
N LEU A 88 4.04 7.17 -1.10
CA LEU A 88 5.42 7.52 -0.78
C LEU A 88 5.54 8.09 0.64
N LEU A 89 4.69 9.05 0.99
CA LEU A 89 4.66 9.65 2.33
C LEU A 89 4.37 8.60 3.42
N THR A 90 3.36 7.76 3.19
CA THR A 90 2.89 6.77 4.16
C THR A 90 3.92 5.66 4.37
N CYS A 91 4.69 5.30 3.34
CA CYS A 91 5.72 4.25 3.38
C CYS A 91 7.09 4.71 3.89
N SER A 92 7.29 6.00 4.19
CA SER A 92 8.60 6.56 4.55
C SER A 92 8.65 7.24 5.92
N SER A 93 7.55 7.22 6.68
CA SER A 93 7.47 7.92 7.96
C SER A 93 6.92 7.05 9.08
N ALA A 94 7.60 7.03 10.23
CA ALA A 94 7.10 6.41 11.46
C ALA A 94 5.88 7.12 12.07
N GLN A 95 5.51 8.31 11.56
CA GLN A 95 4.26 8.98 11.92
C GLN A 95 3.04 8.26 11.31
N SER A 96 3.23 7.48 10.24
CA SER A 96 2.22 6.58 9.73
C SER A 96 2.02 5.41 10.69
N ARG A 97 0.79 5.26 11.22
CA ARG A 97 0.41 4.12 12.07
C ARG A 97 0.68 2.79 11.37
N ASN A 98 0.43 2.72 10.07
CA ASN A 98 0.64 1.52 9.26
C ASN A 98 2.13 1.18 9.12
N PHE A 99 2.98 2.18 8.87
CA PHE A 99 4.43 1.97 8.83
C PHE A 99 4.98 1.56 10.19
N ALA A 100 4.59 2.25 11.27
CA ALA A 100 5.02 1.92 12.62
C ALA A 100 4.58 0.51 13.04
N TYR A 101 3.38 0.09 12.64
CA TYR A 101 2.90 -1.27 12.86
C TYR A 101 3.76 -2.30 12.13
N GLY A 102 4.02 -2.07 10.83
CA GLY A 102 4.95 -2.89 10.05
C GLY A 102 6.35 -2.94 10.67
N LEU A 103 6.85 -1.81 11.19
CA LEU A 103 8.15 -1.73 11.84
C LEU A 103 8.23 -2.62 13.08
N ALA A 104 7.22 -2.57 13.94
CA ALA A 104 7.13 -3.43 15.11
C ALA A 104 7.06 -4.91 14.72
N LEU A 105 6.27 -5.24 13.70
CA LEU A 105 6.15 -6.58 13.12
C LEU A 105 7.51 -7.08 12.59
N GLY A 106 8.23 -6.25 11.84
CA GLY A 106 9.59 -6.52 11.34
C GLY A 106 10.62 -6.77 12.43
N GLN A 107 10.47 -6.08 13.56
CA GLN A 107 11.34 -6.22 14.74
C GLN A 107 10.96 -7.41 15.63
N GLY A 108 9.87 -8.13 15.32
CA GLY A 108 9.35 -9.20 16.17
C GLY A 108 8.80 -8.69 17.51
N LYS A 109 8.41 -7.42 17.60
CA LYS A 109 7.84 -6.84 18.83
C LYS A 109 6.37 -7.26 18.99
N PRO A 110 5.87 -7.34 20.23
CA PRO A 110 4.44 -7.53 20.47
C PRO A 110 3.61 -6.43 19.78
N LEU A 111 2.56 -6.86 19.09
CA LEU A 111 1.63 -5.94 18.40
C LEU A 111 0.46 -5.50 19.29
N ALA A 112 0.28 -6.19 20.43
CA ALA A 112 -0.74 -5.86 21.41
C ALA A 112 -0.52 -4.45 21.98
N GLY A 113 -1.57 -3.64 22.01
CA GLY A 113 -1.53 -2.28 22.52
C GLY A 113 -1.04 -1.23 21.51
N LEU A 114 -0.65 -1.62 20.30
CA LEU A 114 -0.41 -0.65 19.23
C LEU A 114 -1.73 -0.01 18.77
N PRO A 115 -1.74 1.27 18.36
CA PRO A 115 -2.88 1.88 17.72
C PRO A 115 -3.35 1.06 16.50
N LEU A 116 -4.66 0.99 16.29
CA LEU A 116 -5.23 0.30 15.14
C LEU A 116 -4.66 0.89 13.84
N ALA A 117 -4.00 0.03 13.06
CA ALA A 117 -3.50 0.35 11.74
C ALA A 117 -4.55 -0.07 10.70
N GLU A 118 -5.07 0.87 9.91
CA GLU A 118 -6.16 0.63 8.96
C GLU A 118 -5.78 -0.41 7.88
N GLY A 119 -4.48 -0.53 7.60
CA GLY A 119 -3.92 -1.51 6.69
C GLY A 119 -4.10 -2.96 7.15
N VAL A 120 -4.26 -3.21 8.46
CA VAL A 120 -4.43 -4.57 9.01
C VAL A 120 -5.72 -5.23 8.52
N PRO A 121 -6.92 -4.66 8.73
CA PRO A 121 -8.13 -5.22 8.16
C PRO A 121 -8.15 -5.10 6.62
N THR A 122 -7.54 -4.06 6.06
CA THR A 122 -7.50 -3.84 4.60
C THR A 122 -6.73 -4.95 3.88
N ALA A 123 -5.64 -5.46 4.46
CA ALA A 123 -4.80 -6.48 3.83
C ALA A 123 -5.58 -7.76 3.53
N ALA A 124 -6.34 -8.29 4.50
CA ALA A 124 -7.14 -9.49 4.32
C ALA A 124 -8.23 -9.31 3.25
N ILE A 125 -8.89 -8.15 3.24
CA ILE A 125 -9.92 -7.82 2.26
C ILE A 125 -9.31 -7.69 0.86
N ALA A 126 -8.20 -6.98 0.72
CA ALA A 126 -7.52 -6.77 -0.54
C ALA A 126 -6.97 -8.09 -1.12
N ALA A 127 -6.40 -8.97 -0.28
CA ALA A 127 -5.94 -10.29 -0.70
C ALA A 127 -7.10 -11.16 -1.22
N ARG A 128 -8.23 -11.16 -0.52
CA ARG A 128 -9.45 -11.85 -0.96
C ARG A 128 -9.95 -11.32 -2.31
N ILE A 129 -10.06 -10.00 -2.46
CA ILE A 129 -10.50 -9.36 -3.71
C ILE A 129 -9.55 -9.70 -4.87
N ALA A 130 -8.24 -9.65 -4.64
CA ALA A 130 -7.24 -10.00 -5.64
C ALA A 130 -7.38 -11.46 -6.09
N ALA A 131 -7.60 -12.38 -5.15
CA ALA A 131 -7.84 -13.79 -5.47
C ALA A 131 -9.14 -14.00 -6.26
N GLU A 132 -10.27 -13.43 -5.82
CA GLU A 132 -11.58 -13.52 -6.48
C GLU A 132 -11.53 -13.00 -7.93
N ARG A 133 -10.78 -11.91 -8.15
CA ARG A 133 -10.64 -11.27 -9.46
C ARG A 133 -9.43 -11.76 -10.27
N LYS A 134 -8.67 -12.73 -9.75
CA LYS A 134 -7.44 -13.27 -10.37
C LYS A 134 -6.39 -12.19 -10.69
N ILE A 135 -6.24 -11.21 -9.81
CA ILE A 135 -5.26 -10.12 -9.92
C ILE A 135 -3.95 -10.56 -9.26
N ASP A 136 -2.81 -10.42 -9.98
CA ASP A 136 -1.49 -10.74 -9.45
C ASP A 136 -1.03 -9.68 -8.41
N ALA A 137 -1.28 -9.96 -7.13
CA ALA A 137 -0.99 -9.08 -5.99
C ALA A 137 -0.17 -9.78 -4.86
N PRO A 138 1.07 -10.20 -5.14
CA PRO A 138 1.85 -10.99 -4.17
C PRO A 138 2.23 -10.29 -2.87
N ILE A 139 2.51 -8.98 -2.89
CA ILE A 139 2.84 -8.22 -1.68
C ILE A 139 1.61 -8.12 -0.79
N ILE A 140 0.43 -7.81 -1.36
CA ILE A 140 -0.83 -7.79 -0.59
C ILE A 140 -1.10 -9.15 0.04
N THR A 141 -0.99 -10.23 -0.74
CA THR A 141 -1.17 -11.60 -0.23
C THR A 141 -0.16 -11.95 0.86
N ALA A 142 1.12 -11.57 0.69
CA ALA A 142 2.14 -11.81 1.69
C ALA A 142 1.88 -11.03 2.98
N VAL A 143 1.46 -9.77 2.90
CA VAL A 143 1.11 -8.96 4.08
C VAL A 143 -0.06 -9.59 4.83
N ALA A 144 -1.12 -10.02 4.13
CA ALA A 144 -2.24 -10.71 4.74
C ALA A 144 -1.80 -12.00 5.47
N ALA A 145 -0.96 -12.81 4.83
CA ALA A 145 -0.43 -14.06 5.38
C ALA A 145 0.58 -13.86 6.54
N ILE A 146 1.23 -12.69 6.63
CA ILE A 146 2.05 -12.37 7.80
C ILE A 146 1.14 -11.95 8.96
N LEU A 147 0.11 -11.14 8.68
CA LEU A 147 -0.80 -10.62 9.70
C LEU A 147 -1.72 -11.70 10.30
N ASP A 148 -2.06 -12.75 9.53
CA ASP A 148 -2.81 -13.91 10.02
C ASP A 148 -1.92 -14.97 10.72
N GLY A 149 -0.58 -14.78 10.69
CA GLY A 149 0.39 -15.66 11.30
C GLY A 149 0.69 -16.95 10.53
N THR A 150 0.24 -17.08 9.28
CA THR A 150 0.49 -18.27 8.45
C THR A 150 1.91 -18.32 7.92
N ILE A 151 2.55 -17.17 7.66
CA ILE A 151 3.96 -17.08 7.25
C ILE A 151 4.74 -16.03 8.04
N THR A 152 6.05 -16.24 8.14
CA THR A 152 6.99 -15.24 8.66
C THR A 152 7.42 -14.26 7.57
N ILE A 153 7.93 -13.09 7.97
CA ILE A 153 8.54 -12.12 7.05
C ILE A 153 9.66 -12.76 6.22
N ARG A 154 10.48 -13.62 6.85
CA ARG A 154 11.57 -14.31 6.16
C ARG A 154 11.05 -15.22 5.05
N GLN A 155 9.98 -15.98 5.32
CA GLN A 155 9.33 -16.83 4.32
C GLN A 155 8.71 -15.99 3.19
N ALA A 156 8.06 -14.87 3.53
CA ALA A 156 7.50 -13.95 2.54
C ALA A 156 8.58 -13.37 1.60
N VAL A 157 9.70 -12.89 2.16
CA VAL A 157 10.82 -12.37 1.37
C VAL A 157 11.39 -13.45 0.45
N ALA A 158 11.65 -14.65 0.97
CA ALA A 158 12.15 -15.76 0.18
C ALA A 158 11.21 -16.09 -1.00
N ALA A 159 9.90 -16.21 -0.73
CA ALA A 159 8.91 -16.50 -1.75
C ALA A 159 8.85 -15.41 -2.84
N LEU A 160 8.94 -14.13 -2.47
CA LEU A 160 8.93 -13.01 -3.41
C LEU A 160 10.18 -13.00 -4.31
N MET A 161 11.35 -13.37 -3.77
CA MET A 161 12.61 -13.41 -4.53
C MET A 161 12.71 -14.60 -5.48
N THR A 162 12.03 -15.71 -5.18
CA THR A 162 12.03 -16.92 -6.03
C THR A 162 10.99 -16.89 -7.15
N ARG A 163 10.22 -15.80 -7.30
CA ARG A 163 9.21 -15.70 -8.35
C ARG A 163 9.87 -15.63 -9.74
N PRO A 164 9.19 -16.14 -10.79
CA PRO A 164 9.66 -16.00 -12.16
C PRO A 164 9.92 -14.54 -12.51
N LEU A 165 11.05 -14.29 -13.19
CA LEU A 165 11.39 -12.98 -13.71
C LEU A 165 10.31 -12.53 -14.70
N LYS A 166 9.84 -11.28 -14.57
CA LYS A 166 8.91 -10.62 -15.49
C LYS A 166 9.54 -9.33 -15.98
N THR A 167 9.20 -8.91 -17.20
CA THR A 167 9.62 -7.62 -17.74
C THR A 167 8.91 -6.49 -16.99
N GLU A 168 9.56 -5.34 -16.83
CA GLU A 168 8.98 -4.20 -16.09
C GLU A 168 7.70 -3.66 -16.74
N THR A 169 7.56 -3.85 -18.05
CA THR A 169 6.41 -3.43 -18.86
C THR A 169 5.27 -4.44 -18.91
N ASP A 170 5.39 -5.61 -18.26
CA ASP A 170 4.32 -6.61 -18.26
C ASP A 170 3.20 -6.16 -17.30
N VAL A 171 2.19 -5.50 -17.88
CA VAL A 171 0.99 -5.03 -17.19
C VAL A 171 0.09 -6.20 -16.80
#